data_AF-A0A0J1C0Q2-F1
#
_entry.id   AF-A0A0J1C0Q2-F1
#
_cell.length_a   1.000
_cell.length_b   1.000
_cell.length_c   1.000
_cell.angle_alpha   90.00
_cell.angle_beta   90.00
_cell.angle_gamma   90.00
#
_symmetry.space_group_name_H-M   'P 1'
#
loop_
_entity.id
_entity.type
_entity.pdbx_description
1 polymer ?
#
loop_
_entity_poly.entity_id
_entity_poly.type
_entity_poly.pdbx_seq_one_letter_code
_entity_poly.pdbx_strand_id
1 'polypeptide(L)' 'LAHLETRSGIDRVLKSAKAQLVIDVPSGFGGEMMRANRPEVGFYIDGSAPFNAEYIKAYVGWILSLYTRDSLLATGLP' A
#
# COMPACT_ATOMS: atom_id res chain seq x y z
N LEU A 1 5.13 17.13 -8.69
CA LEU A 1 4.42 15.86 -8.44
C LEU A 1 2.96 16.22 -8.17
N ALA A 2 2.00 15.66 -8.90
CA ALA A 2 0.59 15.98 -8.67
C ALA A 2 0.21 15.54 -7.24
N HIS A 3 -0.61 16.33 -6.55
CA HIS A 3 -1.15 15.99 -5.24
C HIS A 3 -2.06 14.76 -5.38
N LEU A 4 -1.63 13.61 -4.86
CA LEU A 4 -2.29 12.32 -5.03
C LEU A 4 -3.34 12.01 -3.95
N GLU A 5 -3.64 12.95 -3.04
CA GLU A 5 -4.57 12.74 -1.92
C GLU A 5 -6.03 12.49 -2.33
N THR A 6 -6.33 12.55 -3.63
CA THR A 6 -7.67 12.29 -4.16
C THR A 6 -7.67 11.06 -5.05
N ARG A 7 -8.77 10.29 -5.02
CA ARG A 7 -9.00 9.16 -5.93
C ARG A 7 -8.74 9.52 -7.40
N SER A 8 -9.11 10.73 -7.81
CA SER A 8 -8.89 11.24 -9.17
C SER A 8 -7.41 11.42 -9.53
N GLY A 9 -6.55 11.74 -8.55
CA GLY A 9 -5.10 11.81 -8.74
C GLY A 9 -4.47 10.44 -8.95
N ILE A 10 -4.91 9.46 -8.16
CA ILE A 10 -4.50 8.05 -8.27
C ILE A 10 -4.89 7.49 -9.64
N ASP A 11 -6.15 7.66 -10.04
CA ASP A 11 -6.66 7.21 -11.33
C ASP A 11 -5.86 7.80 -12.50
N ARG A 12 -5.53 9.09 -12.42
CA ARG A 12 -4.76 9.79 -13.44
C ARG A 12 -3.36 9.23 -13.58
N VAL A 13 -2.66 8.97 -12.47
CA VAL A 13 -1.26 8.52 -12.54
C VAL A 13 -1.17 7.10 -13.09
N LEU A 14 -2.09 6.21 -12.69
CA LEU A 14 -2.18 4.84 -13.21
C LEU A 14 -2.52 4.83 -14.70
N LYS A 15 -3.57 5.57 -15.12
CA LYS A 15 -3.96 5.67 -16.55
C LYS A 15 -2.87 6.30 -17.43
N SER A 16 -2.01 7.13 -16.86
CA SER A 16 -0.89 7.73 -17.60
C SER A 16 0.32 6.81 -17.78
N ALA A 17 0.26 5.57 -17.26
CA ALA A 17 1.37 4.62 -17.22
C ALA A 17 2.64 5.14 -16.51
N LYS A 18 2.52 6.24 -15.75
CA LYS A 18 3.63 6.81 -14.96
C LYS A 18 3.89 6.05 -13.67
N ALA A 19 2.96 5.21 -13.25
CA ALA A 19 3.09 4.30 -12.13
C ALA A 19 2.30 3.01 -12.41
N GLN A 20 2.80 1.89 -11.91
CA GLN A 20 2.12 0.59 -11.96
C GLN A 20 1.47 0.22 -10.62
N LEU A 21 1.89 0.88 -9.54
CA LEU A 21 1.36 0.74 -8.18
C LEU A 21 1.35 2.12 -7.52
N VAL A 22 0.26 2.44 -6.84
CA VAL A 22 0.16 3.56 -5.89
C VAL A 22 -0.17 2.99 -4.52
N ILE A 23 0.57 3.44 -3.52
CA ILE A 23 0.33 3.14 -2.11
C ILE A 23 -0.20 4.42 -1.46
N ASP A 24 -1.41 4.36 -0.92
CA ASP A 24 -2.08 5.47 -0.25
C ASP A 24 -2.01 5.27 1.26
N VAL A 25 -1.23 6.12 1.93
CA VAL A 25 -1.02 6.10 3.38
C VAL A 25 -1.73 7.32 3.98
N PRO A 26 -2.83 7.13 4.73
CA PRO A 26 -3.56 8.24 5.32
C PRO A 26 -2.69 9.06 6.28
N SER A 27 -2.91 10.38 6.32
CA SER A 27 -2.12 11.31 7.16
C SER A 27 -2.15 10.98 8.66
N GLY A 28 -3.17 10.26 9.14
CA GLY A 28 -3.29 9.80 10.53
C GLY A 28 -2.61 8.47 10.85
N PHE A 29 -2.07 7.75 9.86
CA PHE A 29 -1.64 6.35 9.98
C PHE A 29 -0.69 6.10 11.18
N GLY A 30 0.41 6.85 11.28
CA GLY A 30 1.37 6.65 12.37
C GLY A 30 0.79 6.91 13.76
N GLY A 31 -0.06 7.94 13.89
CA GLY A 31 -0.73 8.25 15.15
C GLY A 31 -1.73 7.16 15.56
N GLU A 32 -2.46 6.59 14.61
CA GLU A 32 -3.33 5.44 14.85
C GLU A 32 -2.54 4.22 15.31
N MET A 33 -1.42 3.94 14.65
CA MET A 33 -0.54 2.82 14.97
C MET A 33 0.06 2.94 16.39
N MET A 34 0.48 4.14 16.80
CA MET A 34 0.97 4.40 18.16
C MET A 34 -0.10 4.19 19.23
N ARG A 35 -1.38 4.34 18.88
CA ARG A 35 -2.51 4.08 19.78
C ARG A 35 -2.94 2.60 19.80
N ALA A 36 -2.15 1.72 19.17
CA ALA A 36 -2.49 0.31 18.95
C ALA A 36 -3.79 0.09 18.16
N ASN A 37 -4.23 1.10 17.37
CA ASN A 37 -5.28 0.91 16.37
C ASN A 37 -4.72 0.17 15.15
N ARG A 38 -5.61 -0.27 14.26
CA ARG A 38 -5.28 -0.96 13.00
C ARG A 38 -5.66 -0.08 11.79
N PRO A 39 -4.91 0.99 11.50
CA PRO A 39 -5.19 1.84 10.35
C PRO A 39 -5.01 1.09 9.04
N GLU A 40 -5.82 1.44 8.03
CA GLU A 40 -5.77 0.81 6.71
C GLU A 40 -4.86 1.58 5.74
N VAL A 41 -4.29 0.86 4.77
CA VAL A 41 -3.49 1.39 3.65
C VAL A 41 -4.13 0.95 2.35
N GLY A 42 -4.28 1.88 1.40
CA GLY A 42 -4.81 1.59 0.07
C GLY A 42 -3.71 1.16 -0.90
N PHE A 43 -3.95 0.08 -1.65
CA PHE A 43 -3.09 -0.33 -2.77
C PHE A 43 -3.88 -0.27 -4.06
N TYR A 44 -3.38 0.50 -5.02
CA TYR A 44 -4.01 0.68 -6.32
C TYR A 44 -3.04 0.25 -7.41
N ILE A 45 -3.41 -0.78 -8.16
CA ILE A 45 -2.55 -1.42 -9.16
C ILE A 45 -3.08 -1.10 -10.54
N ASP A 46 -2.19 -0.80 -11.47
CA ASP A 46 -2.54 -0.70 -12.89
C ASP A 46 -3.03 -2.07 -13.39
N GLY A 47 -4.33 -2.16 -13.67
CA GLY A 47 -4.98 -3.37 -14.17
C GLY A 47 -4.91 -3.54 -15.69
N SER A 48 -4.29 -2.62 -16.42
CA SER A 48 -4.22 -2.68 -17.89
C SER A 48 -3.40 -3.86 -18.42
N ALA A 49 -2.48 -4.39 -17.59
CA ALA A 49 -1.66 -5.56 -17.87
C ALA A 49 -1.94 -6.66 -16.81
N PRO A 50 -2.89 -7.59 -17.05
CA PRO A 50 -3.41 -8.50 -16.02
C PRO A 50 -2.36 -9.35 -15.30
N PHE A 51 -1.38 -9.91 -16.02
CA PHE A 51 -0.32 -10.71 -15.42
C PHE A 51 0.58 -9.88 -14.50
N ASN A 52 0.96 -8.68 -14.93
CA ASN A 52 1.76 -7.77 -14.12
C ASN A 52 0.99 -7.34 -12.87
N ALA A 53 -0.30 -7.07 -12.99
CA ALA A 53 -1.14 -6.68 -11.87
C ALA A 53 -1.20 -7.79 -10.80
N GLU A 54 -1.38 -9.05 -11.21
CA GLU A 54 -1.42 -10.17 -10.26
C GLU A 54 -0.06 -10.41 -9.61
N TYR A 55 1.06 -10.27 -10.34
CA TYR A 55 2.39 -10.35 -9.75
C TYR A 55 2.63 -9.25 -8.73
N ILE A 56 2.31 -7.99 -9.05
CA ILE A 56 2.44 -6.86 -8.11
C ILE A 56 1.63 -7.14 -6.84
N LYS A 57 0.38 -7.60 -6.98
CA LYS A 57 -0.48 -7.97 -5.85
C LYS A 57 0.14 -9.08 -4.98
N ALA A 58 0.70 -10.11 -5.60
CA ALA A 58 1.39 -11.18 -4.88
C ALA A 58 2.62 -10.66 -4.11
N TYR A 59 3.42 -9.79 -4.72
CA TYR A 59 4.57 -9.17 -4.06
C TYR A 59 4.17 -8.28 -2.89
N VAL A 60 3.12 -7.47 -3.05
CA VAL A 60 2.56 -6.66 -1.95
C VAL A 60 2.16 -7.56 -0.78
N GLY A 61 1.41 -8.63 -1.04
CA GLY A 61 1.01 -9.59 -0.01
C GLY A 61 2.21 -10.25 0.69
N TRP A 62 3.23 -10.65 -0.07
CA TRP A 62 4.46 -11.23 0.49
C TRP A 62 5.22 -10.26 1.40
N ILE A 63 5.47 -9.03 0.93
CA ILE A 63 6.16 -7.98 1.69
C ILE A 63 5.41 -7.66 2.99
N LEU A 64 4.09 -7.56 2.94
CA LEU A 64 3.27 -7.32 4.13
C LEU A 64 3.36 -8.47 5.14
N SER A 65 3.47 -9.72 4.65
CA SER A 65 3.67 -10.88 5.53
C SER A 65 5.02 -10.84 6.24
N LEU A 66 6.09 -10.44 5.53
CA LEU A 66 7.43 -10.25 6.10
C LEU A 66 7.42 -9.15 7.15
N TYR A 67 6.84 -7.99 6.83
CA TYR A 67 6.71 -6.87 7.77
C TYR A 67 5.94 -7.26 9.04
N THR A 68 4.85 -8.02 8.89
CA THR A 68 4.05 -8.49 10.03
C THR A 68 4.88 -9.42 10.92
N ARG A 69 5.60 -10.36 10.32
CA ARG A 69 6.50 -11.27 11.05
C ARG A 69 7.58 -10.48 11.80
N ASP A 70 8.26 -9.55 11.14
CA ASP A 70 9.32 -8.76 11.76
C ASP A 70 8.77 -7.88 12.90
N SER A 71 7.56 -7.32 12.73
CA SER A 71 6.89 -6.52 13.77
C SER A 71 6.51 -7.35 15.00
N LEU A 72 6.09 -8.60 14.83
CA LEU A 72 5.82 -9.52 15.95
C LEU A 72 7.11 -9.82 16.73
N LEU A 73 8.19 -10.15 16.02
CA LEU A 73 9.50 -10.38 16.63
C LEU A 73 10.02 -9.15 17.38
N ALA A 74 9.85 -7.95 16.83
CA ALA A 74 10.28 -6.71 17.45
C ALA A 74 9.45 -6.30 18.68
N THR A 75 8.19 -6.75 18.78
CA THR A 75 7.29 -6.45 19.91
C THR A 75 7.38 -7.48 21.05
N GLY A 76 8.14 -8.57 20.87
CA GLY A 76 8.40 -9.57 21.90
C GLY A 76 7.22 -10.51 22.19
N LEU A 77 6.21 -10.53 21.33
CA LEU A 77 5.08 -11.46 21.39
C LEU A 77 5.35 -12.62 20.41
N PRO A 78 5.22 -13.89 20.84
CA PRO A 78 5.50 -15.06 20.00
C PRO A 78 4.55 -15.19 18.81
#